data_AF-A0A440IER0-F1
#
_entry.id   AF-A0A440IER0-F1
#
_cell.length_a   1.000
_cell.length_b   1.000
_cell.length_c   1.000
_cell.angle_alpha   90.00
_cell.angle_beta   90.00
_cell.angle_gamma   90.00
#
_symmetry.space_group_name_H-M   'P 1'
#
loop_
_entity.id
_entity.type
_entity.pdbx_description
1 polymer ?
#
loop_
_entity_poly.entity_id
_entity_poly.type
_entity_poly.pdbx_seq_one_letter_code
_entity_poly.pdbx_strand_id
1 'polypeptide(L)' 'MQDPAIADEIARVRALAKGLHIDGTPALVVGDIVIAELVDMASLQRLLADARSKRAGSRAGQHL' A
#
# COMPACT_ATOMS: atom_id res chain seq x y z
N MET A 1 6.89 15.53 18.98
CA MET A 1 6.13 14.26 19.14
C MET A 1 5.17 14.26 20.33
N GLN A 2 5.07 15.33 21.13
CA GLN A 2 4.13 15.43 22.26
C GLN A 2 2.77 16.00 21.84
N ASP A 3 2.53 16.16 20.54
CA ASP A 3 1.25 16.62 20.01
C ASP A 3 0.26 15.43 19.98
N PRO A 4 -0.92 15.54 20.61
CA PRO A 4 -1.95 14.51 20.57
C PRO A 4 -2.29 14.05 19.14
N ALA A 5 -2.31 14.95 18.16
CA ALA A 5 -2.63 14.62 16.77
C ALA A 5 -1.59 13.67 16.15
N ILE A 6 -0.32 13.78 16.55
CA ILE A 6 0.74 12.87 16.10
C ILE A 6 0.54 11.49 16.72
N ALA A 7 0.18 11.40 18.01
CA ALA A 7 -0.07 10.14 18.68
C ALA A 7 -1.26 9.39 18.04
N ASP A 8 -2.33 10.12 17.74
CA ASP A 8 -3.52 9.58 17.08
C ASP A 8 -3.20 9.06 15.67
N GLU A 9 -2.40 9.79 14.90
CA GLU A 9 -1.99 9.34 13.56
C GLU A 9 -1.12 8.09 13.63
N ILE A 10 -0.17 8.02 14.56
CA ILE A 10 0.65 6.82 14.77
C ILE A 10 -0.24 5.62 15.13
N ALA A 11 -1.25 5.81 15.98
CA ALA A 11 -2.17 4.74 16.37
C ALA A 11 -2.99 4.24 15.17
N ARG A 12 -3.51 5.14 14.33
CA ARG A 12 -4.23 4.79 13.10
C ARG A 12 -3.35 4.01 12.12
N VAL A 13 -2.14 4.49 11.85
CA VAL A 13 -1.21 3.82 10.93
C VAL A 13 -0.81 2.43 11.44
N ARG A 14 -0.56 2.28 12.75
CA ARG A 14 -0.27 0.95 13.35
C ARG A 14 -1.46 -0.01 13.24
N ALA A 15 -2.67 0.48 13.45
CA ALA A 15 -3.88 -0.33 13.28
C ALA A 15 -4.05 -0.80 11.83
N LEU A 16 -3.80 0.10 10.86
CA LEU A 16 -3.80 -0.25 9.44
C LEU A 16 -2.73 -1.29 9.10
N ALA A 17 -1.49 -1.10 9.55
CA ALA A 17 -0.40 -2.05 9.33
C ALA A 17 -0.75 -3.46 9.86
N LYS A 18 -1.32 -3.54 11.07
CA LYS A 18 -1.80 -4.80 11.64
C LYS A 18 -2.91 -5.45 10.80
N GLY A 19 -3.87 -4.64 10.32
CA GLY A 19 -4.94 -5.12 9.44
C GLY A 19 -4.44 -5.63 8.09
N LEU A 20 -3.28 -5.15 7.63
CA LEU A 20 -2.61 -5.58 6.41
C LEU A 20 -1.56 -6.68 6.64
N HIS A 21 -1.44 -7.21 7.86
CA HIS A 21 -0.41 -8.19 8.25
C HIS A 21 1.03 -7.72 7.96
N ILE A 22 1.29 -6.42 8.13
CA ILE A 22 2.63 -5.85 8.03
C ILE A 22 3.28 -5.96 9.41
N ASP A 23 4.08 -7.02 9.57
CA ASP A 23 4.73 -7.36 10.85
C ASP A 23 6.18 -6.82 10.95
N GLY A 24 6.68 -6.19 9.89
CA GLY A 24 8.06 -5.68 9.79
C GLY A 24 8.22 -4.51 8.82
N THR A 25 9.43 -3.95 8.77
CA THR A 25 9.80 -2.86 7.85
C THR A 25 11.14 -3.15 7.19
N PRO A 26 11.36 -2.76 5.91
CA PRO A 26 10.48 -1.94 5.07
C PRO A 26 9.28 -2.72 4.51
N ALA A 27 8.14 -2.05 4.35
CA ALA A 27 6.96 -2.60 3.70
C ALA A 27 6.32 -1.56 2.76
N LEU A 28 5.75 -2.03 1.65
CA LEU A 28 5.10 -1.19 0.64
C LEU A 28 3.74 -1.77 0.25
N VAL A 29 2.75 -0.91 0.06
CA VAL A 29 1.44 -1.29 -0.50
C VAL A 29 1.33 -0.73 -1.92
N VAL A 30 1.11 -1.61 -2.90
CA VAL A 30 0.95 -1.25 -4.33
C VAL A 30 -0.37 -1.81 -4.85
N GLY A 31 -1.37 -0.94 -4.98
CA GLY A 31 -2.72 -1.39 -5.33
C GLY A 31 -3.30 -2.29 -4.25
N ASP A 32 -3.59 -3.54 -4.62
CA ASP A 32 -4.09 -4.61 -3.75
C ASP A 32 -2.98 -5.50 -3.15
N ILE A 33 -1.71 -5.20 -3.44
CA ILE A 33 -0.56 -6.03 -3.07
C ILE A 33 0.19 -5.40 -1.90
N VAL A 34 0.47 -6.22 -0.88
CA VAL A 34 1.40 -5.88 0.22
C VAL A 34 2.74 -6.54 -0.08
N ILE A 35 3.81 -5.74 -0.04
CA ILE A 35 5.19 -6.16 -0.21
C ILE A 35 5.88 -5.97 1.14
N ALA A 36 6.13 -7.06 1.85
CA ALA A 36 6.74 -7.03 3.19
C ALA A 36 8.28 -7.10 3.17
N GLU A 37 8.87 -7.31 1.99
CA GLU A 37 10.31 -7.52 1.82
C GLU A 37 10.89 -6.54 0.80
N LEU A 38 12.21 -6.36 0.85
CA LEU A 38 12.90 -5.54 -0.13
C LEU A 38 12.83 -6.21 -1.51
N VAL A 39 12.25 -5.53 -2.49
CA VAL A 39 12.20 -5.97 -3.89
C VAL A 39 13.14 -5.14 -4.75
N ASP A 40 13.69 -5.75 -5.81
CA ASP A 40 14.45 -5.01 -6.80
C ASP A 40 13.59 -4.01 -7.59
N MET A 41 14.25 -3.03 -8.21
CA MET A 41 13.58 -1.96 -8.94
C MET A 41 12.73 -2.47 -10.11
N ALA A 42 13.21 -3.48 -10.84
CA ALA A 42 12.50 -4.02 -12.00
C ALA A 42 11.18 -4.70 -11.57
N SER A 43 11.18 -5.36 -10.42
CA SER A 43 10.01 -5.98 -9.82
C SER A 43 9.03 -4.93 -9.33
N LEU A 44 9.52 -3.88 -8.66
CA LEU A 44 8.68 -2.75 -8.26
C LEU A 44 8.01 -2.06 -9.45
N GLN A 45 8.75 -1.79 -10.53
CA GLN A 45 8.22 -1.16 -11.74
C GLN A 45 7.10 -1.99 -12.39
N ARG A 46 7.25 -3.32 -12.44
CA ARG A 46 6.21 -4.23 -12.95
C ARG A 46 4.95 -4.18 -12.09
N LEU A 47 5.09 -4.26 -10.77
CA LEU A 47 3.96 -4.18 -9.83
C LEU A 47 3.19 -2.85 -9.97
N LEU A 48 3.90 -1.74 -10.16
CA LEU A 48 3.28 -0.43 -10.41
C LEU A 48 2.54 -0.37 -11.75
N ALA A 49 3.11 -0.95 -12.81
CA ALA A 49 2.47 -1.00 -14.12
C ALA A 49 1.17 -1.83 -14.08
N ASP A 50 1.21 -3.00 -13.43
CA ASP A 50 0.05 -3.87 -13.28
C ASP A 50 -1.06 -3.20 -12.46
N ALA A 51 -0.72 -2.56 -11.34
CA ALA A 51 -1.68 -1.83 -10.51
C ALA A 51 -2.37 -0.70 -11.29
N ARG A 52 -1.63 0.03 -12.14
CA ARG A 52 -2.19 1.09 -13.00
C ARG A 52 -3.12 0.52 -14.07
N SER A 53 -2.75 -0.59 -14.70
CA SER A 53 -3.56 -1.26 -15.71
C SER A 53 -4.88 -1.79 -15.14
N LYS A 54 -4.85 -2.48 -13.98
CA LYS A 54 -6.06 -2.94 -13.27
C LYS A 54 -7.02 -1.78 -12.97
N ARG A 55 -6.48 -0.64 -12.50
CA ARG A 55 -7.29 0.57 -12.22
C ARG A 55 -7.95 1.14 -13.47
N ALA A 56 -7.26 1.13 -14.61
CA ALA A 56 -7.81 1.61 -15.88
C ALA A 56 -8.95 0.70 -16.38
N GLY A 57 -8.77 -0.62 -16.33
CA GLY A 57 -9.80 -1.59 -16.71
C GLY A 57 -11.05 -1.52 -15.82
N SER A 58 -10.87 -1.35 -14.51
CA SER A 58 -11.99 -1.18 -13.57
C SER A 58 -12.82 0.08 -13.84
N ARG A 59 -12.20 1.18 -14.28
CA ARG A 59 -12.92 2.41 -14.66
C ARG A 59 -13.66 2.29 -15.98
N ALA A 60 -13.08 1.59 -16.97
CA ALA A 60 -13.75 1.37 -18.25
C ALA A 60 -15.05 0.55 -18.09
N GLY A 61 -15.08 -0.40 -17.15
CA GLY A 61 -16.27 -1.19 -16.82
C GLY A 61 -17.32 -0.48 -15.94
N GLN A 62 -17.04 0.74 -15.45
CA GLN A 62 -17.99 1.55 -14.66
C GLN A 62 -18.81 2.53 -15.51
N HIS A 63 -18.56 2.57 -16.82
CA HIS A 63 -19.25 3.45 -17.80
C HIS A 63 -20.13 2.67 -18.79
N LEU A 64 -20.44 1.40 -18.51
CA LEU A 64 -21.38 0.54 -19.23
C LEU A 64 -22.51 0.12 -18.29
#